data_AF-A0A075WN32-F1
#
_entry.id   AF-A0A075WN32-F1
#
_cell.length_a   1.000
_cell.length_b   1.000
_cell.length_c   1.000
_cell.angle_alpha   90.00
_cell.angle_beta   90.00
_cell.angle_gamma   90.00
#
_symmetry.space_group_name_H-M   'P 1'
#
loop_
_entity.id
_entity.type
_entity.pdbx_description
1 polymer ?
#
loop_
_entity_poly.entity_id
_entity_poly.type
_entity_poly.pdbx_seq_one_letter_code
_entity_poly.pdbx_strand_id
1 'polypeptide(L)'
;MVSGKAYIIFPPTLVAKRYGLDIVKIFTSVMAICGIDDERPLKAAIYIRDYGLGVFDAFHAAYCGGKIISSDSVYDRAGVERVRLEEM
;
A
#
# COMPACT_ATOMS: atom_id res chain seq x y z
N MET A 1 -11.13 -7.83 -1.96
CA MET A 1 -10.81 -8.35 -3.32
C MET A 1 -10.26 -7.18 -4.12
N VAL A 2 -8.97 -7.21 -4.48
CA VAL A 2 -8.31 -6.08 -5.14
C VAL A 2 -8.69 -6.10 -6.63
N SER A 3 -9.24 -5.00 -7.14
CA SER A 3 -9.63 -4.81 -8.54
C SER A 3 -8.52 -5.21 -9.51
N GLY A 4 -8.86 -5.68 -10.72
CA GLY A 4 -7.91 -6.06 -11.78
C GLY A 4 -6.86 -4.98 -12.11
N LYS A 5 -7.14 -3.71 -11.80
CA LYS A 5 -6.19 -2.60 -11.97
C LYS A 5 -5.03 -2.60 -10.95
N ALA A 6 -5.23 -3.14 -9.75
CA ALA A 6 -4.19 -3.15 -8.71
C ALA A 6 -3.08 -4.17 -8.99
N TYR A 7 -3.40 -5.27 -9.69
CA TYR A 7 -2.41 -6.27 -10.10
C TYR A 7 -1.29 -5.70 -10.96
N ILE A 8 -1.57 -4.64 -11.73
CA ILE A 8 -0.58 -3.99 -12.61
C ILE A 8 0.49 -3.26 -11.78
N ILE A 9 0.15 -2.80 -10.57
CA ILE A 9 1.04 -1.99 -9.74
C ILE A 9 1.96 -2.87 -8.86
N PHE A 10 1.53 -4.08 -8.48
CA PHE A 10 2.31 -4.94 -7.58
C PHE A 10 3.69 -5.34 -8.11
N PRO A 11 3.86 -5.88 -9.33
CA PRO A 11 5.17 -6.32 -9.81
C PRO A 11 6.20 -5.17 -9.92
N PRO A 12 5.88 -4.01 -10.52
CA PRO A 12 6.79 -2.86 -10.54
C PRO A 12 7.18 -2.40 -9.13
N THR A 13 6.25 -2.46 -8.17
CA THR A 13 6.48 -2.07 -6.77
C THR A 13 7.48 -2.99 -6.08
N LEU A 14 7.37 -4.31 -6.30
CA LEU A 14 8.30 -5.29 -5.74
C LEU A 14 9.71 -5.09 -6.30
N VAL A 15 9.82 -4.84 -7.61
CA VAL A 15 11.09 -4.50 -8.26
C VAL A 15 11.66 -3.20 -7.69
N ALA A 16 10.84 -2.15 -7.60
CA ALA A 16 11.26 -0.87 -7.05
C ALA A 16 11.80 -0.99 -5.62
N LYS A 17 11.11 -1.74 -4.75
CA LYS A 17 11.57 -2.00 -3.38
C LYS A 17 12.89 -2.79 -3.36
N ARG A 18 13.04 -3.78 -4.23
CA ARG A 18 14.26 -4.61 -4.32
C ARG A 18 15.49 -3.81 -4.76
N TYR A 19 15.32 -2.83 -5.64
CA TYR A 19 16.41 -2.05 -6.22
C TYR A 19 16.53 -0.63 -5.66
N GLY A 20 15.75 -0.27 -4.63
CA GLY A 20 15.80 1.06 -4.01
C GLY A 20 15.35 2.19 -4.94
N LEU A 21 14.42 1.92 -5.86
CA LEU A 21 13.87 2.92 -6.76
C LEU A 21 12.85 3.80 -6.04
N ASP A 22 12.63 5.02 -6.56
CA ASP A 22 11.62 5.94 -6.05
C ASP A 22 10.20 5.37 -6.26
N ILE A 23 9.65 4.82 -5.18
CA ILE A 23 8.37 4.13 -5.19
C ILE A 23 7.22 5.04 -5.63
N VAL A 24 7.26 6.31 -5.25
CA VAL A 24 6.19 7.26 -5.58
C VAL A 24 6.22 7.54 -7.09
N LYS A 25 7.39 7.75 -7.67
CA LYS A 25 7.53 7.94 -9.13
C LYS A 25 7.10 6.71 -9.92
N ILE A 26 7.40 5.50 -9.43
CA ILE A 26 6.98 4.26 -10.10
C ILE A 26 5.45 4.17 -10.11
N PHE A 27 4.80 4.42 -8.97
CA PHE A 27 3.33 4.40 -8.89
C PHE A 27 2.70 5.44 -9.81
N THR A 28 3.13 6.71 -9.74
CA THR A 28 2.55 7.77 -10.58
C THR A 28 2.72 7.48 -12.07
N SER A 29 3.87 6.91 -12.47
CA SER A 29 4.13 6.55 -13.87
C SER A 29 3.24 5.41 -14.35
N VAL A 30 3.12 4.33 -13.57
CA VAL A 30 2.25 3.19 -13.90
C VAL A 30 0.79 3.63 -13.94
N MET A 31 0.35 4.43 -12.96
CA MET A 31 -1.01 4.97 -12.92
C MET A 31 -1.33 5.81 -14.15
N ALA A 32 -0.41 6.68 -14.58
CA ALA A 32 -0.57 7.49 -15.79
C ALA A 32 -0.64 6.63 -17.07
N ILE A 33 0.26 5.65 -17.22
CA ILE A 33 0.29 4.75 -18.40
C ILE A 33 -0.99 3.92 -18.49
N CYS A 34 -1.51 3.45 -17.35
CA CYS A 34 -2.65 2.54 -17.30
C CYS A 34 -4.01 3.23 -17.13
N GLY A 35 -4.05 4.56 -17.10
CA GLY A 35 -5.30 5.32 -16.88
C GLY A 35 -5.96 4.96 -15.55
N ILE A 36 -5.17 4.87 -14.47
CA ILE A 36 -5.66 4.57 -13.13
C ILE A 36 -5.95 5.89 -12.42
N ASP A 37 -7.23 6.25 -12.40
CA ASP A 37 -7.77 7.38 -11.64
C ASP A 37 -8.31 6.88 -10.29
N ASP A 38 -7.38 6.52 -9.40
CA ASP A 38 -7.64 6.03 -8.05
C ASP A 38 -6.51 6.50 -7.15
N GLU A 39 -6.82 7.18 -6.04
CA GLU A 39 -5.82 7.70 -5.11
C GLU A 39 -5.18 6.62 -4.22
N ARG A 40 -5.84 5.45 -4.06
CA ARG A 40 -5.43 4.43 -3.10
C ARG A 40 -4.06 3.82 -3.41
N PRO A 41 -3.67 3.54 -4.67
CA PRO A 41 -2.30 3.13 -4.96
C PRO A 41 -1.27 4.17 -4.54
N LEU A 42 -1.50 5.46 -4.82
CA LEU A 42 -0.57 6.50 -4.41
C LEU A 42 -0.44 6.58 -2.87
N LYS A 43 -1.55 6.40 -2.16
CA LYS A 43 -1.55 6.26 -0.70
C LYS A 43 -0.73 5.05 -0.22
N ALA A 44 -0.80 3.91 -0.92
CA ALA A 44 0.05 2.76 -0.63
C ALA A 44 1.55 3.08 -0.84
N ALA A 45 1.90 3.82 -1.89
CA ALA A 45 3.29 4.26 -2.11
C ALA A 45 3.82 5.11 -0.95
N ILE A 46 2.99 6.00 -0.40
CA ILE A 46 3.29 6.81 0.78
C ILE A 46 3.50 5.90 2.01
N TYR A 47 2.65 4.90 2.23
CA TYR A 47 2.83 3.93 3.31
C TYR A 47 4.14 3.14 3.21
N ILE A 48 4.58 2.79 1.99
CA ILE A 48 5.87 2.12 1.78
C ILE A 48 7.02 3.07 2.11
N ARG A 49 6.98 4.31 1.60
CA ARG A 49 8.07 5.29 1.71
C ARG A 49 8.23 5.84 3.12
N ASP A 50 7.15 6.31 3.72
CA ASP A 50 7.20 7.14 4.93
C ASP A 50 7.03 6.30 6.20
N TYR A 51 6.31 5.17 6.10
CA TYR A 51 6.00 4.31 7.23
C TYR A 51 6.72 2.96 7.18
N GLY A 52 7.46 2.68 6.10
CA GLY A 52 8.26 1.46 5.94
C GLY A 52 7.44 0.18 5.88
N LEU A 53 6.19 0.24 5.39
CA LEU A 53 5.33 -0.93 5.30
C LEU A 53 5.82 -1.92 4.22
N GLY A 54 5.43 -3.20 4.39
CA GLY A 54 5.46 -4.18 3.32
C GLY A 54 4.60 -3.71 2.15
N VAL A 55 4.89 -4.20 0.93
CA VAL A 55 4.09 -3.84 -0.24
C VAL A 55 2.62 -4.22 -0.01
N PHE A 56 2.37 -5.46 0.40
CA PHE A 56 1.01 -5.93 0.68
C PHE A 56 0.35 -5.19 1.84
N ASP A 57 1.09 -4.93 2.93
CA ASP A 57 0.54 -4.19 4.09
C ASP A 57 0.15 -2.76 3.73
N ALA A 58 0.96 -2.09 2.91
CA ALA A 58 0.66 -0.75 2.43
C ALA A 58 -0.64 -0.72 1.60
N PHE A 59 -0.87 -1.74 0.78
CA PHE A 59 -2.14 -1.89 0.06
C PHE A 59 -3.30 -2.17 1.01
N HIS A 60 -3.14 -3.05 2.02
CA HIS A 60 -4.20 -3.25 3.01
C HIS A 60 -4.53 -1.95 3.75
N ALA A 61 -3.52 -1.21 4.22
CA ALA A 61 -3.70 0.07 4.90
C ALA A 61 -4.41 1.10 4.00
N ALA A 62 -4.04 1.19 2.72
CA ALA A 62 -4.66 2.12 1.78
C ALA A 62 -6.13 1.78 1.47
N TYR A 63 -6.49 0.50 1.44
CA TYR A 63 -7.84 0.04 1.05
C TYR A 63 -8.78 -0.24 2.24
N CYS A 64 -8.30 -0.21 3.48
CA CYS A 64 -9.12 -0.51 4.67
C CYS A 64 -10.09 0.61 5.09
N GLY A 65 -10.03 1.79 4.46
CA GLY A 65 -10.93 2.90 4.80
C GLY A 65 -10.69 3.53 6.17
N GLY A 66 -9.51 3.33 6.77
CA GLY A 66 -9.10 3.97 8.02
C GLY A 66 -9.13 3.07 9.25
N LYS A 67 -9.75 1.89 9.16
CA LYS A 67 -9.82 0.91 10.24
C LYS A 67 -9.45 -0.48 9.72
N ILE A 68 -8.53 -1.16 10.40
CA ILE A 68 -8.04 -2.47 9.99
C ILE A 68 -8.11 -3.47 11.15
N ILE A 69 -8.63 -4.67 10.88
CA ILE A 69 -8.61 -5.78 11.83
C ILE A 69 -7.36 -6.60 11.51
N SER A 70 -6.41 -6.64 12.45
CA SER A 70 -5.14 -7.34 12.23
C SER A 70 -4.43 -7.65 13.54
N SER A 71 -3.73 -8.79 13.58
CA SER A 71 -2.79 -9.15 14.64
C SER A 71 -1.42 -8.49 14.45
N ASP A 72 -1.16 -7.87 13.30
CA ASP A 72 0.15 -7.29 12.98
C ASP A 72 0.24 -5.84 13.48
N SER A 73 1.23 -5.57 14.34
CA SER A 73 1.48 -4.23 14.90
C SER A 73 2.11 -3.26 13.89
N VAL A 74 2.52 -3.70 12.70
CA VAL A 74 3.05 -2.81 11.65
C VAL A 74 2.07 -1.70 11.24
N TYR A 75 0.77 -1.87 11.48
CA TYR A 75 -0.25 -0.88 11.18
C TYR A 75 -0.35 0.23 12.24
N ASP A 76 0.13 0.00 13.47
CA ASP A 76 0.06 0.97 14.58
C ASP A 76 0.84 2.27 14.26
N ARG A 77 1.88 2.16 13.43
CA ARG A 77 2.66 3.32 12.94
C ARG A 77 2.04 4.01 11.72
N ALA A 78 1.10 3.38 11.00
CA ALA A 78 0.59 3.87 9.72
C ALA A 78 -0.63 4.81 9.84
N GLY A 79 -0.98 5.24 11.05
CA GLY A 79 -2.11 6.16 11.28
C GLY A 79 -3.49 5.59 10.89
N VAL A 80 -3.59 4.26 10.78
CA VAL A 80 -4.84 3.51 10.62
C VAL A 80 -5.25 2.95 11.98
N GLU A 81 -6.55 2.97 12.28
CA GLU A 81 -7.07 2.42 13.53
C GLU A 81 -6.99 0.88 13.48
N ARG A 82 -6.12 0.27 14.28
CA ARG A 82 -5.99 -1.19 14.37
C ARG A 82 -6.94 -1.76 15.43
N VAL A 83 -7.88 -2.60 14.99
CA VAL A 83 -8.62 -3.50 15.87
C VAL A 83 -7.75 -4.73 16.09
N ARG A 84 -7.33 -4.92 17.34
CA ARG A 84 -6.37 -5.93 17.76
C ARG A 84 -7.04 -7.29 17.88
N LEU A 85 -6.59 -8.26 17.10
CA LEU A 85 -7.13 -9.62 17.15
C LEU A 85 -6.63 -10.38 18.38
N GLU A 86 -5.47 -10.01 18.91
CA GLU A 86 -4.87 -10.60 20.10
C GLU A 86 -5.60 -10.27 21.41
N GLU A 87 -6.55 -9.34 21.37
CA GLU A 87 -7.38 -8.90 22.51
C GLU A 87 -8.85 -9.37 22.39
N MET A 88 -9.18 -10.17 21.37
CA MET A 88 -10.50 -10.77 21.14
C MET A 88 -10.56 -12.23 21.60
#